data_AF-A0A1X1Z7C7-F1
#
_entry.id   AF-A0A1X1Z7C7-F1
#
_cell.length_a   1.000
_cell.length_b   1.000
_cell.length_c   1.000
_cell.angle_alpha   90.00
_cell.angle_beta   90.00
_cell.angle_gamma   90.00
#
_symmetry.space_group_name_H-M   'P 1'
#
loop_
_entity.id
_entity.type
_entity.pdbx_description
1 polymer ?
#
loop_
_entity_poly.entity_id
_entity_poly.type
_entity_poly.pdbx_seq_one_letter_code
_entity_poly.pdbx_strand_id
1 'polypeptide(L)'
;MLKVALAVASVCLLAGCSSDPTTATRADIAKVTNVKSSFGPEFKVADISERAIDPALLSTRKLPDGLTFDPANCAKTAAGPDMPPDLKGNMAAVSAEGNGNRYVVIAVETSKEVPLSDPGKDCAKVAFSGPQLRGGIEVIDAPRIDGAHTQAIHRVLQALVGPTARTGELFDYTAQFGDYQVIVIANPLVIPDQPVAKVDTQRARDLLVKAVAAVRG
;
A
#
# COMPACT_ATOMS: atom_id res chain seq x y z
N MET A 1 -30.24 60.17 -43.66
CA MET A 1 -29.64 59.03 -44.38
C MET A 1 -28.23 58.83 -43.86
N LEU A 2 -27.94 57.59 -43.46
CA LEU A 2 -26.71 56.96 -42.93
C LEU A 2 -25.86 57.67 -41.85
N LYS A 3 -25.76 56.98 -40.70
CA LYS A 3 -25.17 57.38 -39.42
C LYS A 3 -23.68 57.06 -39.36
N VAL A 4 -22.95 57.92 -38.65
CA VAL A 4 -21.59 57.74 -38.11
C VAL A 4 -21.53 56.52 -37.18
N ALA A 5 -20.48 55.70 -37.29
CA ALA A 5 -20.05 54.79 -36.22
C ALA A 5 -18.54 54.50 -36.31
N LEU A 6 -17.77 55.12 -35.41
CA LEU A 6 -16.50 54.60 -34.89
C LEU A 6 -16.80 53.47 -33.88
N ALA A 7 -16.05 52.36 -33.92
CA ALA A 7 -15.77 51.50 -32.76
C ALA A 7 -14.64 50.52 -33.15
N VAL A 8 -13.40 50.75 -32.70
CA VAL A 8 -12.77 50.27 -31.45
C VAL A 8 -12.32 48.81 -31.55
N ALA A 9 -11.00 48.66 -31.42
CA ALA A 9 -10.25 47.43 -31.40
C ALA A 9 -10.63 46.51 -30.23
N SER A 10 -10.66 45.20 -30.49
CA SER A 10 -10.63 44.16 -29.46
C SER A 10 -9.47 43.21 -29.77
N VAL A 11 -8.31 43.52 -29.18
CA VAL A 11 -7.22 42.57 -29.02
C VAL A 11 -7.68 41.58 -27.95
N CYS A 12 -8.05 40.37 -28.35
CA CYS A 12 -8.24 39.28 -27.40
C CYS A 12 -6.86 38.85 -26.87
N LEU A 13 -6.43 39.49 -25.79
CA LEU A 13 -5.44 38.93 -24.88
C LEU A 13 -6.03 37.65 -24.29
N LEU A 14 -5.69 36.51 -24.88
CA LEU A 14 -5.81 35.23 -24.22
C LEU A 14 -4.83 35.23 -23.05
N ALA A 15 -5.29 35.73 -21.89
CA ALA A 15 -4.68 35.41 -20.61
C ALA A 15 -4.91 33.91 -20.38
N GLY A 16 -4.05 33.08 -20.97
CA GLY A 16 -3.89 31.71 -20.54
C GLY A 16 -3.35 31.75 -19.13
N CYS A 17 -4.19 31.38 -18.16
CA CYS A 17 -3.74 31.04 -16.83
C CYS A 17 -2.75 29.88 -16.98
N SER A 18 -1.46 30.19 -17.04
CA SER A 18 -0.43 29.22 -16.74
C SER A 18 -0.64 28.84 -15.29
N SER A 19 -1.25 27.68 -15.05
CA SER A 19 -1.13 27.04 -13.75
C SER A 19 0.36 26.83 -13.53
N ASP A 20 0.95 27.67 -12.69
CA ASP A 20 2.30 27.49 -12.18
C ASP A 20 2.40 26.05 -11.62
N PRO A 21 3.33 25.21 -12.11
CA PRO A 21 3.50 23.85 -11.60
C PRO A 21 4.13 23.84 -10.19
N THR A 22 4.33 25.00 -9.58
CA THR A 22 5.10 25.22 -8.34
C THR A 22 4.26 25.21 -7.05
N THR A 23 2.97 24.90 -7.12
CA THR A 23 2.13 24.64 -5.92
C THR A 23 1.35 23.33 -6.06
N ALA A 24 1.97 22.27 -6.59
CA ALA A 24 1.57 20.94 -6.18
C ALA A 24 1.83 20.83 -4.67
N THR A 25 0.78 20.88 -3.85
CA THR A 25 0.88 20.65 -2.42
C THR A 25 1.63 19.33 -2.21
N ARG A 26 2.81 19.39 -1.58
CA ARG A 26 3.58 18.21 -1.24
C ARG A 26 2.66 17.27 -0.45
N ALA A 27 2.65 16.00 -0.81
CA ALA A 27 1.84 15.01 -0.12
C ALA A 27 2.28 14.92 1.36
N ASP A 28 1.35 14.60 2.24
CA ASP A 28 1.54 14.60 3.68
C ASP A 28 1.13 13.24 4.26
N ILE A 29 2.12 12.45 4.67
CA ILE A 29 1.89 11.10 5.19
C ILE A 29 1.13 11.11 6.52
N ALA A 30 1.18 12.19 7.31
CA ALA A 30 0.44 12.28 8.57
C ALA A 30 -1.08 12.32 8.34
N LYS A 31 -1.53 12.75 7.15
CA LYS A 31 -2.95 12.72 6.75
C LYS A 31 -3.51 11.32 6.58
N VAL A 32 -2.70 10.26 6.62
CA VAL A 32 -3.22 8.88 6.70
C VAL A 32 -4.15 8.69 7.89
N THR A 33 -3.98 9.47 8.96
CA THR A 33 -4.87 9.48 10.13
C THR A 33 -6.32 9.85 9.81
N ASN A 34 -6.59 10.50 8.67
CA ASN A 34 -7.95 10.82 8.22
C ASN A 34 -8.78 9.57 7.92
N VAL A 35 -8.14 8.44 7.59
CA VAL A 35 -8.84 7.18 7.32
C VAL A 35 -9.46 6.56 8.58
N LYS A 36 -9.11 7.05 9.78
CA LYS A 36 -9.76 6.61 11.04
C LYS A 36 -11.28 6.73 10.98
N SER A 37 -11.79 7.79 10.33
CA SER A 37 -13.22 8.05 10.14
C SER A 37 -13.95 6.99 9.29
N SER A 38 -13.20 6.16 8.56
CA SER A 38 -13.77 5.06 7.75
C SER A 38 -14.04 3.78 8.54
N PHE A 39 -13.67 3.75 9.82
CA PHE A 39 -13.95 2.64 10.73
C PHE A 39 -15.12 2.98 11.63
N GLY A 40 -16.11 2.07 11.69
CA GLY A 40 -17.27 2.21 12.56
C GLY A 40 -16.95 1.89 14.02
N PRO A 41 -17.93 2.06 14.93
CA PRO A 41 -17.74 1.85 16.37
C PRO A 41 -17.34 0.41 16.75
N GLU A 42 -17.53 -0.56 15.84
CA GLU A 42 -17.14 -1.96 16.00
C GLU A 42 -15.63 -2.21 15.87
N PHE A 43 -14.87 -1.20 15.46
CA PHE A 43 -13.41 -1.29 15.31
C PHE A 43 -12.69 -0.59 16.47
N LYS A 44 -11.71 -1.29 17.05
CA LYS A 44 -10.68 -0.68 17.89
C LYS A 44 -9.63 -0.06 16.98
N VAL A 45 -9.60 1.27 16.93
CA VAL A 45 -8.68 2.05 16.10
C VAL A 45 -7.52 2.58 16.95
N ALA A 46 -6.30 2.48 16.41
CA ALA A 46 -5.09 3.09 16.94
C ALA A 46 -4.29 3.71 15.80
N ASP A 47 -3.42 4.67 16.11
CA ASP A 47 -2.55 5.29 15.13
C ASP A 47 -1.13 5.49 15.66
N ILE A 48 -0.22 5.65 14.70
CA ILE A 48 1.18 5.97 14.89
C ILE A 48 1.40 7.29 14.17
N SER A 49 1.67 8.34 14.94
CA SER A 49 2.09 9.64 14.41
C SER A 49 3.36 9.51 13.58
N GLU A 50 3.60 10.50 12.72
CA GLU A 50 4.78 10.54 11.86
C GLU A 50 6.07 10.32 12.65
N ARG A 51 6.86 9.34 12.22
CA ARG A 51 8.16 9.00 12.79
C ARG A 51 9.06 8.40 11.71
N ALA A 52 10.36 8.32 11.98
CA ALA A 52 11.29 7.64 11.08
C ALA A 52 10.83 6.20 10.77
N ILE A 53 11.05 5.75 9.54
CA ILE A 53 10.78 4.36 9.14
C ILE A 53 11.54 3.43 10.08
N ASP A 54 10.82 2.44 10.59
CA ASP A 54 11.41 1.34 11.34
C ASP A 54 11.77 0.21 10.36
N PRO A 55 13.07 -0.04 10.07
CA PRO A 55 13.48 -1.10 9.16
C PRO A 55 12.99 -2.49 9.63
N ALA A 56 12.81 -2.66 10.94
CA ALA A 56 12.29 -3.90 11.50
C ALA A 56 10.86 -4.17 10.99
N LEU A 57 10.00 -3.15 10.93
CA LEU A 57 8.61 -3.29 10.44
C LEU A 57 8.54 -3.80 8.99
N LEU A 58 9.50 -3.41 8.16
CA LEU A 58 9.56 -3.82 6.77
C LEU A 58 10.22 -5.21 6.63
N SER A 59 11.21 -5.49 7.46
CA SER A 59 11.87 -6.80 7.50
C SER A 59 11.00 -7.94 8.03
N THR A 60 9.94 -7.67 8.82
CA THR A 60 8.99 -8.72 9.28
C THR A 60 8.33 -9.49 8.15
N ARG A 61 8.32 -8.91 6.94
CA ARG A 61 7.76 -9.55 5.75
C ARG A 61 8.78 -10.42 5.01
N LYS A 62 10.08 -10.28 5.30
CA LYS A 62 11.15 -11.03 4.65
C LYS A 62 10.97 -12.53 4.91
N LEU A 63 11.01 -13.32 3.84
CA LEU A 63 11.06 -14.77 3.94
C LEU A 63 12.42 -15.21 4.52
N PRO A 64 12.45 -16.25 5.37
CA PRO A 64 13.72 -16.80 5.83
C PRO A 64 14.56 -17.33 4.66
N ASP A 65 15.87 -17.31 4.83
CA ASP A 65 16.79 -17.88 3.86
C ASP A 65 16.65 -19.42 3.79
N GLY A 66 17.08 -20.02 2.68
CA GLY A 66 17.10 -21.48 2.50
C GLY A 66 15.78 -22.11 2.04
N LEU A 67 14.80 -21.30 1.63
CA LEU A 67 13.58 -21.81 1.01
C LEU A 67 13.82 -22.23 -0.44
N THR A 68 13.12 -23.27 -0.86
CA THR A 68 12.94 -23.62 -2.28
C THR A 68 11.71 -22.91 -2.81
N PHE A 69 11.78 -22.39 -4.03
CA PHE A 69 10.70 -21.67 -4.70
C PHE A 69 10.23 -22.41 -5.96
N ASP A 70 8.95 -22.29 -6.25
CA ASP A 70 8.32 -22.80 -7.47
C ASP A 70 7.37 -21.73 -8.03
N PRO A 71 7.66 -21.12 -9.19
CA PRO A 71 8.83 -21.38 -10.05
C PRO A 71 10.16 -20.92 -9.42
N ALA A 72 11.25 -21.66 -9.68
CA ALA A 72 12.55 -21.40 -9.07
C ALA A 72 13.14 -20.01 -9.41
N ASN A 73 12.86 -19.50 -10.62
CA ASN A 73 13.30 -18.18 -11.06
C ASN A 73 12.57 -17.02 -10.36
N CYS A 74 11.47 -17.29 -9.64
CA CYS A 74 10.65 -16.29 -8.99
C CYS A 74 11.05 -15.97 -7.53
N ALA A 75 12.14 -16.57 -7.02
CA ALA A 75 12.58 -16.39 -5.64
C ALA A 75 12.80 -14.91 -5.24
N LYS A 76 13.45 -14.12 -6.11
CA LYS A 76 13.69 -12.69 -5.87
C LYS A 76 12.38 -11.90 -5.79
N THR A 77 11.46 -12.19 -6.70
CA THR A 77 10.14 -11.58 -6.74
C THR A 77 9.31 -11.90 -5.49
N ALA A 78 9.34 -13.16 -5.05
CA ALA A 78 8.61 -13.62 -3.88
C ALA A 78 9.15 -13.03 -2.56
N ALA A 79 10.42 -12.65 -2.51
CA ALA A 79 11.01 -11.97 -1.37
C ALA A 79 10.59 -10.49 -1.27
N GLY A 80 10.05 -9.90 -2.35
CA GLY A 80 9.81 -8.46 -2.50
C GLY A 80 11.10 -7.70 -2.86
N PRO A 81 11.00 -6.43 -3.28
CA PRO A 81 12.18 -5.62 -3.57
C PRO A 81 12.94 -5.36 -2.27
N ASP A 82 14.26 -5.54 -2.29
CA ASP A 82 15.11 -5.13 -1.18
C ASP A 82 14.97 -3.61 -1.00
N MET A 83 14.60 -3.18 0.20
CA MET A 83 14.72 -1.77 0.53
C MET A 83 16.19 -1.36 0.45
N PRO A 84 16.53 -0.28 -0.28
CA PRO A 84 17.90 0.20 -0.30
C PRO A 84 18.38 0.46 1.15
N PRO A 85 19.56 -0.03 1.56
CA PRO A 85 20.01 0.07 2.94
C PRO A 85 20.28 1.51 3.38
N ASP A 86 20.42 2.43 2.42
CA ASP A 86 20.59 3.86 2.62
C ASP A 86 19.27 4.65 2.56
N LEU A 87 18.14 3.96 2.38
CA LEU A 87 16.83 4.60 2.25
C LEU A 87 16.42 5.22 3.59
N LYS A 88 16.46 6.55 3.65
CA LYS A 88 15.89 7.34 4.74
C LYS A 88 14.44 7.66 4.42
N GLY A 89 13.62 7.78 5.44
CA GLY A 89 12.23 8.19 5.28
C GLY A 89 11.46 8.21 6.59
N ASN A 90 10.23 8.68 6.50
CA ASN A 90 9.26 8.72 7.59
C ASN A 90 8.06 7.84 7.26
N MET A 91 7.32 7.46 8.29
CA MET A 91 6.06 6.74 8.18
C MET A 91 5.04 7.25 9.19
N ALA A 92 3.77 7.15 8.83
CA ALA A 92 2.64 7.25 9.72
C ALA A 92 1.69 6.08 9.45
N ALA A 93 0.91 5.65 10.44
CA ALA A 93 0.03 4.50 10.26
C ALA A 93 -1.27 4.59 11.07
N VAL A 94 -2.30 3.92 10.58
CA VAL A 94 -3.54 3.65 11.29
C VAL A 94 -3.75 2.14 11.30
N SER A 95 -4.06 1.57 12.46
CA SER A 95 -4.50 0.19 12.60
C SER A 95 -5.92 0.13 13.14
N ALA A 96 -6.72 -0.78 12.61
CA ALA A 96 -8.08 -1.02 13.08
C ALA A 96 -8.34 -2.53 13.19
N GLU A 97 -8.82 -2.96 14.36
CA GLU A 97 -9.17 -4.35 14.64
C GLU A 97 -10.67 -4.44 14.95
N GLY A 98 -11.40 -5.29 14.22
CA GLY A 98 -12.84 -5.41 14.36
C GLY A 98 -13.39 -6.41 13.34
N ASN A 99 -14.58 -6.97 13.62
CA ASN A 99 -15.24 -7.95 12.74
C ASN A 99 -14.32 -9.11 12.31
N GLY A 100 -13.49 -9.60 13.23
CA GLY A 100 -12.53 -10.69 12.97
C GLY A 100 -11.38 -10.34 12.04
N ASN A 101 -11.19 -9.05 11.71
CA ASN A 101 -10.17 -8.57 10.79
C ASN A 101 -9.27 -7.52 11.44
N ARG A 102 -8.03 -7.46 10.98
CA ARG A 102 -7.09 -6.38 11.25
C ARG A 102 -6.72 -5.71 9.95
N TYR A 103 -6.83 -4.38 9.93
CA TYR A 103 -6.34 -3.53 8.86
C TYR A 103 -5.20 -2.66 9.39
N VAL A 104 -4.12 -2.53 8.64
CA VAL A 104 -3.04 -1.59 8.90
C VAL A 104 -2.80 -0.78 7.65
N VAL A 105 -3.11 0.51 7.71
CA VAL A 105 -2.87 1.49 6.64
C VAL A 105 -1.61 2.26 6.99
N ILE A 106 -0.59 2.19 6.16
CA ILE A 106 0.72 2.80 6.38
C ILE A 106 0.98 3.77 5.23
N ALA A 107 1.33 5.00 5.54
CA ALA A 107 1.86 5.96 4.58
C ALA A 107 3.35 6.14 4.87
N VAL A 108 4.17 6.07 3.82
CA VAL A 108 5.62 6.15 3.87
C VAL A 108 6.07 7.23 2.90
N GLU A 109 6.96 8.09 3.35
CA GLU A 109 7.70 9.03 2.52
C GLU A 109 9.17 8.67 2.61
N THR A 110 9.82 8.58 1.47
CA THR A 110 11.22 8.16 1.35
C THR A 110 12.07 9.27 0.77
N SER A 111 13.38 9.16 0.93
CA SER A 111 14.36 10.12 0.40
C SER A 111 14.56 10.03 -1.12
N LYS A 112 14.05 8.96 -1.73
CA LYS A 112 14.09 8.66 -3.17
C LYS A 112 13.03 7.60 -3.47
N GLU A 113 12.45 7.65 -4.66
CA GLU A 113 11.50 6.66 -5.14
C GLU A 113 11.99 5.22 -4.93
N VAL A 114 11.12 4.41 -4.33
CA VAL A 114 11.39 2.98 -4.10
C VAL A 114 11.16 2.23 -5.41
N PRO A 115 12.09 1.34 -5.83
CA PRO A 115 11.91 0.57 -7.05
C PRO A 115 10.58 -0.20 -7.06
N LEU A 116 9.82 -0.06 -8.14
CA LEU A 116 8.62 -0.84 -8.39
C LEU A 116 9.02 -2.32 -8.48
N SER A 117 8.28 -3.18 -7.76
CA SER A 117 8.41 -4.62 -7.90
C SER A 117 7.33 -5.11 -8.87
N ASP A 118 7.70 -5.46 -10.09
CA ASP A 118 6.81 -6.17 -11.01
C ASP A 118 7.22 -7.66 -11.08
N PRO A 119 6.38 -8.57 -10.55
CA PRO A 119 6.59 -9.99 -10.65
C PRO A 119 6.74 -10.53 -12.07
N GLY A 120 6.15 -9.85 -13.06
CA GLY A 120 5.94 -10.44 -14.37
C GLY A 120 4.91 -11.57 -14.35
N LYS A 121 4.46 -11.97 -15.54
CA LYS A 121 3.37 -12.95 -15.68
C LYS A 121 3.74 -14.33 -15.14
N ASP A 122 5.00 -14.72 -15.27
CA ASP A 122 5.48 -16.05 -14.87
C ASP A 122 5.61 -16.21 -13.34
N CYS A 123 5.64 -15.10 -12.59
CA CYS A 123 5.74 -15.10 -11.12
C CYS A 123 4.49 -14.56 -10.43
N ALA A 124 3.35 -14.54 -11.12
CA ALA A 124 2.07 -14.14 -10.53
C ALA A 124 1.63 -15.08 -9.39
N LYS A 125 2.17 -16.30 -9.35
CA LYS A 125 1.96 -17.25 -8.26
C LYS A 125 3.26 -17.97 -7.97
N VAL A 126 3.70 -17.92 -6.72
CA VAL A 126 4.95 -18.53 -6.28
C VAL A 126 4.69 -19.31 -5.01
N ALA A 127 4.97 -20.61 -5.03
CA ALA A 127 5.02 -21.42 -3.83
C ALA A 127 6.45 -21.41 -3.26
N PHE A 128 6.57 -21.55 -1.96
CA PHE A 128 7.86 -21.77 -1.31
C PHE A 128 7.75 -22.81 -0.19
N SER A 129 8.85 -23.52 0.05
CA SER A 129 8.92 -24.55 1.09
C SER A 129 10.32 -24.68 1.67
N GLY A 130 10.39 -24.95 2.97
CA GLY A 130 11.58 -25.30 3.72
C GLY A 130 11.22 -26.09 4.98
N PRO A 131 12.20 -26.39 5.86
CA PRO A 131 12.00 -27.29 6.99
C PRO A 131 10.94 -26.85 8.01
N GLN A 132 10.85 -25.54 8.26
CA GLN A 132 9.97 -24.96 9.28
C GLN A 132 8.86 -24.08 8.73
N LEU A 133 8.89 -23.79 7.43
CA LEU A 133 8.00 -22.83 6.78
C LEU A 133 7.68 -23.28 5.36
N ARG A 134 6.41 -23.20 5.00
CA ARG A 134 5.95 -23.30 3.61
C ARG A 134 4.85 -22.29 3.35
N GLY A 135 4.53 -22.05 2.10
CA GLY A 135 3.46 -21.11 1.77
C GLY A 135 3.42 -20.75 0.30
N GLY A 136 2.72 -19.67 0.01
CA GLY A 136 2.64 -19.12 -1.33
C GLY A 136 2.33 -17.64 -1.31
N ILE A 137 2.71 -16.98 -2.40
CA ILE A 137 2.40 -15.60 -2.73
C ILE A 137 1.70 -15.60 -4.08
N GLU A 138 0.60 -14.87 -4.17
CA GLU A 138 -0.20 -14.74 -5.38
C GLU A 138 -0.47 -13.26 -5.62
N VAL A 139 -0.20 -12.79 -6.83
CA VAL A 139 -0.61 -11.45 -7.28
C VAL A 139 -2.12 -11.46 -7.46
N ILE A 140 -2.78 -10.45 -6.91
CA ILE A 140 -4.23 -10.30 -6.95
C ILE A 140 -4.62 -8.92 -7.46
N ASP A 141 -5.91 -8.73 -7.74
CA ASP A 141 -6.41 -7.47 -8.26
C ASP A 141 -6.25 -6.32 -7.26
N ALA A 142 -5.51 -5.29 -7.70
CA ALA A 142 -5.35 -4.02 -7.02
C ALA A 142 -6.31 -2.96 -7.60
N PRO A 143 -6.77 -1.98 -6.80
CA PRO A 143 -7.60 -0.89 -7.32
C PRO A 143 -6.77 0.00 -8.24
N ARG A 144 -7.41 0.57 -9.28
CA ARG A 144 -6.78 1.62 -10.09
C ARG A 144 -6.83 2.94 -9.32
N ILE A 145 -5.71 3.64 -9.27
CA ILE A 145 -5.58 4.97 -8.68
C ILE A 145 -4.81 5.86 -9.66
N ASP A 146 -5.42 6.96 -10.10
CA ASP A 146 -4.80 7.84 -11.10
C ASP A 146 -3.47 8.40 -10.61
N GLY A 147 -2.44 8.34 -11.47
CA GLY A 147 -1.08 8.80 -11.13
C GLY A 147 -0.37 7.99 -10.04
N ALA A 148 -0.84 6.78 -9.69
CA ALA A 148 -0.13 5.85 -8.82
C ALA A 148 0.05 4.49 -9.50
N HIS A 149 1.19 3.85 -9.24
CA HIS A 149 1.36 2.43 -9.53
C HIS A 149 0.74 1.62 -8.39
N THR A 150 -0.20 0.71 -8.70
CA THR A 150 -0.84 -0.13 -7.69
C THR A 150 -0.55 -1.61 -7.92
N GLN A 151 -0.30 -2.30 -6.82
CA GLN A 151 -0.06 -3.75 -6.79
C GLN A 151 -0.73 -4.34 -5.56
N ALA A 152 -1.16 -5.60 -5.67
CA ALA A 152 -1.65 -6.33 -4.53
C ALA A 152 -1.17 -7.78 -4.55
N ILE A 153 -0.86 -8.30 -3.37
CA ILE A 153 -0.49 -9.69 -3.17
C ILE A 153 -1.31 -10.32 -2.06
N HIS A 154 -1.60 -11.60 -2.22
CA HIS A 154 -2.13 -12.49 -1.22
C HIS A 154 -1.04 -13.46 -0.79
N ARG A 155 -0.76 -13.51 0.51
CA ARG A 155 0.28 -14.36 1.07
C ARG A 155 -0.31 -15.29 2.11
N VAL A 156 -0.05 -16.58 1.92
CA VAL A 156 -0.36 -17.64 2.88
C VAL A 156 0.95 -18.26 3.35
N LEU A 157 1.11 -18.36 4.66
CA LEU A 157 2.28 -18.94 5.31
C LEU A 157 1.79 -20.03 6.26
N GLN A 158 2.48 -21.16 6.29
CA GLN A 158 2.32 -22.17 7.32
C GLN A 158 3.68 -22.42 7.96
N ALA A 159 3.79 -22.08 9.24
CA ALA A 159 4.98 -22.27 10.04
C ALA A 159 4.77 -23.41 11.06
N LEU A 160 5.83 -24.17 11.36
CA LEU A 160 5.83 -25.11 12.47
C LEU A 160 6.22 -24.38 13.76
N VAL A 161 5.35 -24.43 14.76
CA VAL A 161 5.60 -23.91 16.11
C VAL A 161 5.53 -25.09 17.07
N GLY A 162 6.70 -25.67 17.36
CA GLY A 162 6.77 -26.97 18.03
C GLY A 162 6.19 -28.08 17.13
N PRO A 163 5.33 -28.98 17.66
CA PRO A 163 4.70 -30.04 16.85
C PRO A 163 3.51 -29.54 16.02
N THR A 164 3.07 -28.29 16.20
CA THR A 164 1.82 -27.77 15.64
C THR A 164 2.10 -26.83 14.47
N ALA A 165 1.45 -27.07 13.33
CA ALA A 165 1.44 -26.13 12.22
C ALA A 165 0.48 -24.95 12.50
N ARG A 166 0.95 -23.72 12.25
CA ARG A 166 0.17 -22.48 12.33
C ARG A 166 0.12 -21.83 10.98
N THR A 167 -1.08 -21.56 10.48
CA THR A 167 -1.29 -20.85 9.22
C THR A 167 -1.53 -19.36 9.51
N GLY A 168 -0.81 -18.50 8.80
CA GLY A 168 -1.07 -17.07 8.70
C GLY A 168 -1.47 -16.72 7.26
N GLU A 169 -2.38 -15.78 7.12
CA GLU A 169 -2.84 -15.24 5.85
C GLU A 169 -2.78 -13.72 5.94
N LEU A 170 -2.34 -13.05 4.88
CA LEU A 170 -2.43 -11.60 4.75
C LEU A 170 -2.60 -11.19 3.30
N PHE A 171 -3.21 -10.03 3.12
CA PHE A 171 -3.34 -9.32 1.86
C PHE A 171 -2.61 -8.00 1.98
N ASP A 172 -1.73 -7.69 1.03
CA ASP A 172 -0.97 -6.44 0.99
C ASP A 172 -1.37 -5.71 -0.30
N TYR A 173 -1.90 -4.50 -0.17
CA TYR A 173 -2.24 -3.61 -1.26
C TYR A 173 -1.36 -2.38 -1.18
N THR A 174 -0.59 -2.11 -2.22
CA THR A 174 0.35 -1.00 -2.28
C THR A 174 -0.03 -0.03 -3.39
N ALA A 175 0.14 1.26 -3.13
CA ALA A 175 0.11 2.34 -4.11
C ALA A 175 1.39 3.17 -3.98
N GLN A 176 2.11 3.37 -5.07
CA GLN A 176 3.35 4.16 -5.13
C GLN A 176 3.16 5.36 -6.06
N PHE A 177 3.63 6.53 -5.63
CA PHE A 177 3.61 7.77 -6.43
C PHE A 177 4.75 8.72 -5.98
N GLY A 178 5.71 8.97 -6.86
CA GLY A 178 6.93 9.72 -6.51
C GLY A 178 7.65 9.05 -5.34
N ASP A 179 8.06 9.85 -4.35
CA ASP A 179 8.77 9.36 -3.18
C ASP A 179 7.85 8.78 -2.08
N TYR A 180 6.55 8.61 -2.39
CA TYR A 180 5.52 8.16 -1.45
C TYR A 180 5.02 6.76 -1.75
N GLN A 181 4.73 6.03 -0.69
CA GLN A 181 4.08 4.73 -0.74
C GLN A 181 2.96 4.64 0.31
N VAL A 182 1.79 4.17 -0.10
CA VAL A 182 0.69 3.81 0.80
C VAL A 182 0.49 2.31 0.73
N ILE A 183 0.43 1.67 1.89
CA ILE A 183 0.35 0.22 2.05
C ILE A 183 -0.86 -0.08 2.92
N VAL A 184 -1.74 -0.97 2.47
CA VAL A 184 -2.83 -1.52 3.28
C VAL A 184 -2.61 -3.01 3.45
N ILE A 185 -2.37 -3.41 4.70
CA ILE A 185 -2.27 -4.81 5.09
C ILE A 185 -3.60 -5.21 5.73
N ALA A 186 -4.19 -6.30 5.25
CA ALA A 186 -5.39 -6.88 5.83
C ALA A 186 -5.14 -8.36 6.17
N ASN A 187 -5.44 -8.76 7.39
CA ASN A 187 -5.29 -10.14 7.84
C ASN A 187 -6.42 -10.51 8.80
N PRO A 188 -6.78 -11.79 8.91
CA PRO A 188 -7.76 -12.21 9.90
C PRO A 188 -7.14 -12.12 11.30
N LEU A 189 -7.98 -11.85 12.29
CA LEU A 189 -7.60 -11.97 13.70
C LEU A 189 -7.60 -13.46 14.07
N VAL A 190 -6.45 -13.94 14.55
CA VAL A 190 -6.32 -15.30 15.08
C VAL A 190 -6.54 -15.24 16.59
N ILE A 191 -7.80 -15.37 16.99
CA ILE A 191 -8.21 -15.39 18.40
C ILE A 191 -8.30 -16.85 18.86
N PRO A 192 -7.71 -17.21 20.01
CA PRO A 192 -7.83 -18.57 20.55
C PRO A 192 -9.28 -19.03 20.64
N ASP A 193 -9.51 -20.29 20.26
CA ASP A 193 -10.82 -20.95 20.33
C ASP A 193 -11.96 -20.30 19.52
N GLN A 194 -11.60 -19.40 18.58
CA GLN A 194 -12.56 -18.80 17.65
C GLN A 194 -12.27 -19.18 16.20
N PRO A 195 -13.30 -19.34 15.36
CA PRO A 195 -13.12 -19.50 13.92
C PRO A 195 -12.43 -18.28 13.32
N VAL A 196 -11.51 -18.52 12.38
CA VAL A 196 -10.86 -17.46 11.61
C VAL A 196 -11.88 -16.83 10.66
N ALA A 197 -12.10 -15.53 10.78
CA ALA A 197 -12.99 -14.80 9.88
C ALA A 197 -12.38 -14.65 8.49
N LYS A 198 -13.22 -14.55 7.45
CA LYS A 198 -12.77 -14.22 6.10
C LYS A 198 -12.28 -12.77 6.05
N VAL A 199 -11.19 -12.54 5.33
CA VAL A 199 -10.71 -11.17 5.08
C VAL A 199 -11.62 -10.43 4.12
N ASP A 200 -12.10 -9.25 4.54
CA ASP A 200 -12.83 -8.32 3.67
C ASP A 200 -11.82 -7.51 2.84
N THR A 201 -11.47 -8.12 1.70
CA THR A 201 -10.53 -7.57 0.72
C THR A 201 -11.08 -6.34 0.00
N GLN A 202 -12.40 -6.18 -0.09
CA GLN A 202 -12.97 -4.98 -0.70
C GLN A 202 -12.70 -3.77 0.19
N ARG A 203 -12.89 -3.90 1.50
CA ARG A 203 -12.53 -2.83 2.44
C ARG A 203 -11.06 -2.47 2.37
N ALA A 204 -10.16 -3.45 2.22
CA ALA A 204 -8.73 -3.18 2.06
C ALA A 204 -8.43 -2.36 0.79
N ARG A 205 -9.07 -2.68 -0.34
CA ARG A 205 -8.97 -1.90 -1.59
C ARG A 205 -9.51 -0.49 -1.42
N ASP A 206 -10.68 -0.33 -0.80
CA ASP A 206 -11.30 0.98 -0.56
C ASP A 206 -10.45 1.84 0.39
N LEU A 207 -9.81 1.22 1.39
CA LEU A 207 -8.87 1.88 2.29
C LEU A 207 -7.65 2.39 1.55
N LEU A 208 -7.10 1.63 0.59
CA LEU A 208 -5.95 2.08 -0.21
C LEU A 208 -6.30 3.35 -1.00
N VAL A 209 -7.46 3.35 -1.67
CA VAL A 209 -7.95 4.52 -2.41
C VAL A 209 -8.12 5.74 -1.49
N LYS A 210 -8.81 5.56 -0.35
CA LYS A 210 -9.04 6.65 0.62
C LYS A 210 -7.75 7.18 1.22
N ALA A 211 -6.80 6.30 1.53
CA ALA A 211 -5.53 6.68 2.11
C ALA A 211 -4.66 7.47 1.13
N VAL A 212 -4.60 7.04 -0.15
CA VAL A 212 -3.88 7.81 -1.19
C VAL A 212 -4.50 9.20 -1.38
N ALA A 213 -5.84 9.28 -1.43
CA ALA A 213 -6.52 10.57 -1.53
C ALA A 213 -6.20 11.47 -0.33
N ALA A 214 -6.25 10.93 0.90
CA ALA A 214 -5.93 11.69 2.11
C ALA A 214 -4.49 12.20 2.13
N VAL A 215 -3.52 11.36 1.74
CA VAL A 215 -2.10 11.72 1.73
C VAL A 215 -1.78 12.77 0.65
N ARG A 216 -2.43 12.69 -0.51
CA ARG A 216 -2.24 13.68 -1.59
C ARG A 216 -2.84 15.06 -1.27
N GLY A 217 -3.90 15.11 -0.46
CA GLY A 217 -4.60 16.34 -0.09
C GLY A 217 -5.79 16.62 -0.99
#